data_AF-A0A9E5PQ09-F1
#
_entry.id   AF-A0A9E5PQ09-F1
#
_cell.length_a   1.000
_cell.length_b   1.000
_cell.length_c   1.000
_cell.angle_alpha   90.00
_cell.angle_beta   90.00
_cell.angle_gamma   90.00
#
_symmetry.space_group_name_H-M   'P 1'
#
loop_
_entity.id
_entity.type
_entity.pdbx_description
1 polymer ?
#
loop_
_entity_poly.entity_id
_entity_poly.type
_entity_poly.pdbx_seq_one_letter_code
_entity_poly.pdbx_strand_id
1 'polypeptide(L)'
;MEPGRFCHECGRELQALQPEAVERLNVAELERLRAEKARLSQEITALRDRATIHDLSETERRRRQSLVAAWQEVTAELTAKLDLAAARSRKDRRVRERRRKDRRSKERDPSGEDQRSGVQRRSRGRRTGRDRRDPFGTEDT
;
A
#
# COMPACT_ATOMS: atom_id res chain seq x y z
N MET A 1 27.03 5.56 -21.69
CA MET A 1 26.54 4.17 -21.83
C MET A 1 26.31 3.64 -20.43
N GLU A 2 25.07 3.33 -20.06
CA GLU A 2 24.81 2.66 -18.77
C GLU A 2 25.17 1.17 -18.91
N PRO A 3 25.87 0.56 -17.93
CA PRO A 3 26.18 -0.86 -17.98
C PRO A 3 24.90 -1.70 -17.90
N GLY A 4 24.73 -2.64 -18.83
CA GLY A 4 23.63 -3.61 -18.82
C GLY A 4 23.66 -4.46 -17.55
N ARG A 5 22.48 -4.87 -17.05
CA ARG A 5 22.38 -5.83 -15.93
C ARG A 5 22.46 -7.23 -16.51
N PHE A 6 23.30 -8.09 -15.93
CA PHE A 6 23.48 -9.46 -16.39
C PHE A 6 23.10 -10.45 -15.30
N CYS A 7 22.58 -11.62 -15.69
CA CYS A 7 22.29 -12.69 -14.77
C CYS A 7 23.60 -13.31 -14.25
N HIS A 8 23.76 -13.39 -12.94
CA HIS A 8 24.94 -13.99 -12.30
C HIS A 8 25.12 -15.49 -12.62
N GLU A 9 24.03 -16.20 -12.90
CA GLU A 9 24.08 -17.66 -13.13
C GLU A 9 24.34 -18.05 -14.59
N CYS A 10 23.81 -17.28 -15.55
CA CYS A 10 23.86 -17.66 -16.96
C CYS A 10 24.54 -16.62 -17.87
N GLY A 11 25.02 -15.50 -17.31
CA GLY A 11 25.73 -14.44 -18.04
C GLY A 11 24.90 -13.71 -19.11
N ARG A 12 23.62 -14.06 -19.28
CA ARG A 12 22.72 -13.41 -20.23
C ARG A 12 22.32 -12.03 -19.72
N GLU A 13 22.13 -11.11 -20.66
CA GLU A 13 21.59 -9.78 -20.37
C GLU A 13 20.19 -9.94 -19.76
N LEU A 14 20.02 -9.43 -18.55
CA LEU A 14 18.71 -9.31 -17.92
C LEU A 14 17.96 -8.25 -18.70
N GLN A 15 17.13 -8.69 -19.64
CA GLN A 15 16.15 -7.80 -20.24
C GLN A 15 15.38 -7.14 -19.10
N ALA A 16 15.39 -5.81 -19.09
CA ALA A 16 14.52 -5.06 -18.19
C ALA A 16 13.08 -5.49 -18.53
N LEU A 17 12.48 -6.30 -17.66
CA LEU A 17 11.07 -6.63 -17.77
C LEU A 17 10.33 -5.31 -17.85
N GLN A 18 9.67 -5.09 -18.99
CA GLN A 18 8.90 -3.88 -19.20
C GLN A 18 7.88 -3.77 -18.06
N PRO A 19 7.76 -2.61 -17.39
CA PRO A 19 6.83 -2.44 -16.28
C PRO A 19 5.40 -2.90 -16.62
N GLU A 20 4.98 -2.66 -17.86
CA GLU A 20 3.68 -3.10 -18.40
C GLU A 20 3.53 -4.62 -18.45
N ALA A 21 4.59 -5.36 -18.78
CA ALA A 21 4.56 -6.82 -18.81
C ALA A 21 4.42 -7.38 -17.38
N VAL A 22 5.10 -6.77 -16.41
CA VAL A 22 4.97 -7.12 -14.99
C VAL A 22 3.58 -6.80 -14.47
N GLU A 23 2.99 -5.67 -14.84
CA GLU A 23 1.61 -5.31 -14.49
C GLU A 23 0.60 -6.32 -15.05
N ARG A 24 0.72 -6.72 -16.32
CA ARG A 24 -0.16 -7.74 -16.93
C ARG A 24 -0.07 -9.09 -16.20
N LEU A 25 1.13 -9.53 -15.86
CA LEU A 25 1.33 -10.76 -15.08
C LEU A 25 0.66 -10.67 -13.70
N ASN A 26 0.79 -9.54 -13.00
CA ASN A 26 0.13 -9.31 -11.71
C ASN A 26 -1.40 -9.32 -11.85
N VAL A 27 -1.95 -8.75 -12.93
CA VAL A 27 -3.40 -8.75 -13.18
C VAL A 27 -3.91 -10.17 -13.44
N ALA A 28 -3.25 -10.92 -14.33
CA ALA A 28 -3.62 -12.29 -14.64
C ALA A 28 -3.56 -13.20 -13.40
N GLU A 29 -2.56 -12.98 -12.54
CA GLU A 29 -2.42 -13.71 -11.29
C GLU A 29 -3.54 -13.37 -10.28
N LEU A 30 -3.92 -12.10 -10.16
CA LEU A 30 -5.07 -11.68 -9.35
C LEU A 30 -6.38 -12.26 -9.87
N GLU A 31 -6.58 -12.29 -11.19
CA GLU A 31 -7.77 -12.91 -11.81
C GLU A 31 -7.82 -14.41 -11.55
N ARG A 32 -6.69 -15.10 -11.66
CA ARG A 32 -6.57 -16.52 -11.30
C ARG A 32 -6.99 -16.76 -9.84
N LEU A 33 -6.44 -16.00 -8.89
CA LEU A 33 -6.78 -16.15 -7.47
C LEU A 33 -8.25 -15.87 -7.19
N ARG A 34 -8.86 -14.89 -7.87
CA ARG A 34 -10.31 -14.61 -7.76
C ARG A 34 -11.13 -15.78 -8.30
N ALA A 35 -10.77 -16.33 -9.45
CA ALA A 35 -11.46 -17.47 -10.04
C ALA A 35 -11.35 -18.71 -9.15
N GLU A 36 -10.16 -18.98 -8.60
CA GLU A 36 -9.92 -20.09 -7.68
C GLU A 36 -10.72 -19.95 -6.39
N LYS A 37 -10.73 -18.76 -5.79
CA LYS A 37 -11.57 -18.46 -4.62
C LYS A 37 -13.06 -18.68 -4.92
N ALA A 38 -13.53 -18.23 -6.08
CA ALA A 38 -14.93 -18.38 -6.48
C ALA A 38 -15.30 -19.87 -6.61
N ARG A 39 -14.45 -20.66 -7.26
CA ARG A 39 -14.62 -22.12 -7.38
C ARG A 39 -14.68 -22.78 -6.00
N LEU A 40 -13.72 -22.50 -5.12
CA LEU A 40 -13.71 -23.07 -3.76
C LEU A 40 -14.97 -22.68 -2.98
N SER A 41 -15.43 -21.44 -3.12
CA SER A 41 -16.68 -20.97 -2.48
C SER A 41 -17.90 -21.75 -2.97
N GLN A 42 -17.97 -22.04 -4.27
CA GLN A 42 -19.04 -22.85 -4.85
C GLN A 42 -19.00 -24.29 -4.33
N GLU A 43 -17.82 -24.93 -4.30
CA GLU A 43 -17.66 -26.31 -3.78
C GLU A 43 -18.04 -26.41 -2.30
N ILE A 44 -17.64 -25.44 -1.48
CA ILE A 44 -18.02 -25.38 -0.05
C ILE A 44 -19.54 -25.20 0.10
N THR A 45 -20.14 -24.33 -0.72
CA THR A 45 -21.59 -24.08 -0.69
C THR A 45 -22.37 -25.33 -1.09
N ALA A 46 -21.96 -26.01 -2.15
CA ALA A 46 -22.59 -27.27 -2.58
C ALA A 46 -22.53 -28.36 -1.49
N LEU A 47 -21.39 -28.50 -0.78
CA LEU A 47 -21.30 -29.42 0.35
C LEU A 47 -22.17 -28.99 1.53
N ARG A 48 -22.31 -27.69 1.79
CA ARG A 48 -23.19 -27.16 2.83
C ARG A 48 -24.65 -27.45 2.51
N ASP A 49 -25.07 -27.21 1.28
CA ASP A 49 -26.45 -27.42 0.83
C ASP A 49 -26.79 -28.92 0.75
N ARG A 50 -25.80 -29.78 0.53
CA ARG A 50 -25.98 -31.22 0.69
C ARG A 50 -26.18 -31.62 2.16
N ALA A 51 -25.39 -31.01 3.05
CA ALA A 51 -25.43 -31.25 4.49
C ALA A 51 -26.76 -30.83 5.15
N THR A 52 -27.54 -29.93 4.52
CA THR A 52 -28.87 -29.54 5.04
C THR A 52 -29.94 -30.57 4.74
N ILE A 53 -29.75 -31.41 3.72
CA ILE A 53 -30.72 -32.43 3.27
C ILE A 53 -30.32 -33.81 3.80
N HIS A 54 -29.02 -34.10 3.83
CA HIS A 54 -28.47 -35.39 4.25
C HIS A 54 -27.27 -35.18 5.19
N ASP A 55 -27.10 -36.08 6.15
CA ASP A 55 -25.87 -36.09 6.95
C ASP A 55 -24.66 -36.39 6.06
N LEU A 56 -23.63 -35.56 6.18
CA LEU A 56 -22.38 -35.77 5.45
C LEU A 56 -21.65 -37.01 5.98
N SER A 57 -21.11 -37.80 5.05
CA SER A 57 -20.13 -38.83 5.38
C SER A 57 -18.89 -38.21 6.03
N GLU A 58 -18.13 -39.02 6.77
CA GLU A 58 -16.87 -38.56 7.37
C GLU A 58 -15.89 -38.03 6.30
N THR A 59 -15.83 -38.71 5.14
CA THR A 59 -15.01 -38.29 3.99
C THR A 59 -15.42 -36.92 3.47
N GLU A 60 -16.72 -36.64 3.33
CA GLU A 60 -17.21 -35.33 2.90
C GLU A 60 -16.93 -34.24 3.93
N ARG A 61 -17.01 -34.55 5.23
CA ARG A 61 -16.63 -33.62 6.30
C ARG A 61 -15.14 -33.25 6.23
N ARG A 62 -14.26 -34.24 6.06
CA ARG A 62 -12.82 -34.02 5.87
C ARG A 62 -12.55 -33.19 4.62
N ARG A 63 -13.20 -33.52 3.49
CA ARG A 63 -13.11 -32.74 2.25
C ARG A 63 -13.55 -31.29 2.44
N ARG A 64 -14.66 -31.05 3.16
CA ARG A 64 -15.13 -29.70 3.48
C ARG A 64 -14.09 -28.92 4.28
N GLN A 65 -13.46 -29.54 5.27
CA GLN A 65 -12.38 -28.89 6.05
C GLN A 65 -11.19 -28.52 5.16
N SER A 66 -10.74 -29.43 4.28
CA SER A 66 -9.66 -29.14 3.34
C SER A 66 -10.01 -28.01 2.36
N LEU A 67 -11.24 -27.98 1.84
CA LEU A 67 -11.71 -26.91 0.95
C LEU A 67 -11.76 -25.56 1.68
N VAL A 68 -12.20 -25.53 2.94
CA VAL A 68 -12.20 -24.32 3.76
C VAL A 68 -10.78 -23.83 4.02
N ALA A 69 -9.83 -24.73 4.32
CA ALA A 69 -8.42 -24.36 4.48
C ALA A 69 -7.83 -23.75 3.19
N ALA A 70 -8.03 -24.42 2.05
CA ALA A 70 -7.61 -23.90 0.75
C ALA A 70 -8.24 -22.54 0.43
N TRP A 71 -9.52 -22.36 0.76
CA TRP A 71 -10.22 -21.08 0.56
C TRP A 71 -9.60 -19.96 1.41
N GLN A 72 -9.18 -20.25 2.64
CA GLN A 72 -8.50 -19.31 3.51
C GLN A 72 -7.12 -18.92 2.97
N GLU A 73 -6.35 -19.89 2.49
CA GLU A 73 -5.03 -19.67 1.88
C GLU A 73 -5.13 -18.76 0.64
N VAL A 74 -6.02 -19.10 -0.30
CA VAL A 74 -6.25 -18.28 -1.51
C VAL A 74 -6.74 -16.87 -1.14
N THR A 75 -7.57 -16.75 -0.10
CA THR A 75 -8.04 -15.44 0.37
C THR A 75 -6.92 -14.61 0.98
N ALA A 76 -6.02 -15.24 1.75
CA ALA A 76 -4.86 -14.57 2.35
C ALA A 76 -3.89 -14.09 1.25
N GLU A 77 -3.61 -14.95 0.26
CA GLU A 77 -2.75 -14.60 -0.87
C GLU A 77 -3.33 -13.46 -1.71
N LEU A 78 -4.63 -13.53 -2.01
CA LEU A 78 -5.33 -12.46 -2.73
C LEU A 78 -5.24 -11.14 -1.97
N THR A 79 -5.46 -11.17 -0.65
CA THR A 79 -5.35 -9.97 0.21
C THR A 79 -3.93 -9.40 0.18
N ALA A 80 -2.91 -10.23 0.36
CA ALA A 80 -1.52 -9.81 0.34
C ALA A 80 -1.13 -9.13 -0.98
N LYS A 81 -1.60 -9.67 -2.12
CA LYS A 81 -1.34 -9.07 -3.45
C LYS A 81 -2.08 -7.75 -3.64
N LEU A 82 -3.31 -7.64 -3.17
CA LEU A 82 -4.07 -6.38 -3.21
C LEU A 82 -3.41 -5.31 -2.33
N ASP A 83 -2.91 -5.67 -1.15
CA ASP A 83 -2.19 -4.74 -0.26
C ASP A 83 -0.89 -4.25 -0.90
N LEU A 84 -0.13 -5.13 -1.54
CA LEU A 84 1.06 -4.76 -2.31
C LEU A 84 0.73 -3.80 -3.45
N ALA A 85 -0.36 -4.05 -4.19
CA ALA A 85 -0.83 -3.15 -5.26
C ALA A 85 -1.25 -1.78 -4.70
N ALA A 86 -1.97 -1.75 -3.58
CA ALA A 86 -2.37 -0.52 -2.91
C ALA A 86 -1.16 0.28 -2.39
N ALA A 87 -0.14 -0.39 -1.85
CA ALA A 87 1.09 0.24 -1.38
C ALA A 87 1.87 0.90 -2.53
N ARG A 88 1.97 0.22 -3.69
CA ARG A 88 2.56 0.78 -4.92
C ARG A 88 1.82 2.05 -5.37
N SER A 89 0.49 1.99 -5.45
CA SER A 89 -0.35 3.14 -5.81
C SER A 89 -0.13 4.36 -4.89
N ARG A 90 -0.03 4.15 -3.58
CA ARG A 90 0.27 5.22 -2.61
C ARG A 90 1.67 5.83 -2.84
N LYS A 91 2.68 4.99 -3.11
CA LYS A 91 4.05 5.45 -3.41
C LYS A 91 4.07 6.28 -4.70
N ASP A 92 3.42 5.80 -5.75
CA ASP A 92 3.38 6.47 -7.06
C ASP A 92 2.64 7.81 -6.96
N ARG A 93 1.55 7.87 -6.20
CA ARG A 93 0.85 9.12 -5.90
C ARG A 93 1.77 10.13 -5.21
N ARG A 94 2.50 9.73 -4.16
CA ARG A 94 3.45 10.61 -3.44
C ARG A 94 4.56 11.13 -4.36
N VAL A 95 5.10 10.28 -5.23
CA VAL A 95 6.12 10.68 -6.20
C VAL A 95 5.55 11.69 -7.21
N ARG A 96 4.34 11.46 -7.72
CA ARG A 96 3.66 12.42 -8.63
C ARG A 96 3.38 13.76 -7.97
N GLU A 97 2.90 13.78 -6.72
CA GLU A 97 2.67 15.01 -5.95
C GLU A 97 3.98 15.78 -5.71
N ARG A 98 5.07 15.11 -5.33
CA ARG A 98 6.40 15.73 -5.20
C ARG A 98 6.86 16.36 -6.52
N ARG A 99 6.79 15.61 -7.63
CA ARG A 99 7.17 16.11 -8.96
C ARG A 99 6.35 17.34 -9.38
N ARG A 100 5.05 17.39 -9.05
CA ARG A 100 4.21 18.56 -9.31
C ARG A 100 4.65 19.77 -8.46
N LYS A 101 4.93 19.57 -7.18
CA LYS A 101 5.42 20.63 -6.28
C LYS A 101 6.78 21.18 -6.72
N ASP A 102 7.69 20.32 -7.14
CA ASP A 102 9.01 20.70 -7.64
C ASP A 102 8.91 21.49 -8.95
N ARG A 103 8.05 21.07 -9.90
CA ARG A 103 7.77 21.83 -11.12
C ARG A 103 7.22 23.22 -10.81
N ARG A 104 6.23 23.30 -9.91
CA ARG A 104 5.61 24.57 -9.50
C ARG A 104 6.57 25.51 -8.76
N SER A 105 7.58 24.96 -8.09
CA SER A 105 8.65 25.75 -7.44
C SER A 105 9.69 26.24 -8.45
N LYS A 106 9.97 25.46 -9.50
CA LYS A 106 10.87 25.85 -10.60
C LYS A 106 10.24 26.85 -11.58
N GLU A 107 8.93 26.82 -11.76
CA GLU A 107 8.19 27.83 -12.55
C GLU A 107 8.03 29.17 -11.81
N ARG A 108 8.32 29.23 -10.50
CA ARG A 108 8.15 30.44 -9.68
C ARG A 108 9.36 31.37 -9.65
N ASP A 109 10.47 31.00 -10.27
CA ASP A 109 11.62 31.90 -10.51
C ASP A 109 12.22 31.56 -11.88
N PRO A 110 12.08 32.46 -12.86
CA PRO A 110 13.20 33.36 -13.13
C PRO A 110 12.77 34.75 -13.67
N SER A 111 12.84 35.79 -12.83
CA SER A 111 13.38 37.14 -13.15
C SER A 111 12.79 38.18 -12.19
N GLY A 112 13.66 38.75 -11.38
CA GLY A 112 13.36 39.91 -10.54
C GLY A 112 14.69 40.51 -10.09
N GLU A 113 15.41 41.12 -11.04
CA GLU A 113 16.31 42.22 -10.70
C GLU A 113 15.50 43.21 -9.85
N ASP A 114 15.76 43.23 -8.55
CA ASP A 114 15.66 44.43 -7.70
C ASP A 114 16.04 44.06 -6.26
N GLN A 115 17.34 43.90 -5.99
CA GLN A 115 17.86 44.06 -4.63
C GLN A 115 19.22 44.80 -4.64
N ARG A 116 19.19 46.04 -5.12
CA ARG A 116 20.02 47.11 -4.52
C ARG A 116 19.10 48.09 -3.83
N SER A 117 18.96 47.95 -2.52
CA SER A 117 18.99 49.02 -1.52
C SER A 117 18.18 48.63 -0.29
N GLY A 118 18.63 49.08 0.88
CA GLY A 118 17.72 49.27 2.01
C GLY A 118 17.76 48.21 3.08
N VAL A 119 18.84 48.25 3.87
CA VAL A 119 18.79 48.03 5.33
C VAL A 119 17.42 48.42 5.90
N GLN A 120 16.71 47.48 6.54
CA GLN A 120 16.02 47.75 7.80
C GLN A 120 15.60 46.46 8.56
N ARG A 121 16.29 46.27 9.68
CA ARG A 121 15.87 45.68 10.97
C ARG A 121 14.35 45.46 11.10
N ARG A 122 13.89 44.39 11.75
CA ARG A 122 13.87 44.29 13.23
C ARG A 122 13.76 42.85 13.73
N SER A 123 14.76 42.47 14.50
CA SER A 123 14.69 41.53 15.61
C SER A 123 13.64 41.95 16.64
N ARG A 124 12.90 40.97 17.21
CA ARG A 124 12.18 40.95 18.52
C ARG A 124 11.18 39.79 18.47
N GLY A 125 11.09 38.83 19.37
CA GLY A 125 11.80 38.55 20.61
C GLY A 125 11.16 37.31 21.23
N ARG A 126 11.96 36.46 21.88
CA ARG A 126 11.44 35.46 22.81
C ARG A 126 10.61 36.18 23.88
N ARG A 127 9.40 35.70 24.17
CA ARG A 127 8.77 35.86 25.49
C ARG A 127 8.48 34.48 26.06
N THR A 128 9.42 34.04 26.87
CA THR A 128 9.15 33.25 28.06
C THR A 128 8.32 34.11 29.02
N GLY A 129 7.16 33.63 29.42
CA GLY A 129 6.35 34.21 30.50
C GLY A 129 5.84 33.08 31.37
N ARG A 130 6.66 32.70 32.36
CA ARG A 130 6.28 31.87 33.50
C ARG A 130 6.05 32.82 34.69
N ASP A 131 5.21 32.38 35.62
CA ASP A 131 4.92 32.93 36.96
C ASP A 131 3.88 34.06 37.02
N ARG A 132 2.93 34.13 37.94
CA ARG A 132 2.50 33.31 39.10
C ARG A 132 1.23 33.98 39.65
N ARG A 133 0.26 33.20 40.13
CA ARG A 133 -0.41 33.36 41.45
C ARG A 133 -1.44 32.23 41.68
N ASP A 134 -0.96 31.24 42.43
CA ASP A 134 -1.63 30.38 43.43
C ASP A 134 -2.46 31.18 44.47
N PRO A 135 -2.97 30.60 45.59
CA PRO A 135 -3.48 29.26 45.96
C PRO A 135 -4.86 29.38 46.70
N PHE A 136 -5.35 28.29 47.32
CA PHE A 136 -6.57 28.13 48.17
C PHE A 136 -7.86 27.77 47.42
N GLY A 137 -8.55 26.66 47.72
CA GLY A 137 -8.34 25.66 48.77
C GLY A 137 -9.36 24.52 48.65
N THR A 138 -9.02 23.41 49.35
CA THR A 138 -9.90 22.52 50.16
C THR A 138 -11.18 21.96 49.51
N GLU A 139 -11.63 20.73 49.70
CA GLU A 139 -11.27 19.45 50.33
C GLU A 139 -12.52 18.57 50.07
N ASP A 140 -12.38 17.26 50.25
CA ASP A 140 -13.41 16.23 50.44
C ASP A 140 -14.92 16.54 50.22
N THR A 141 -15.54 15.74 49.34
CA THR A 141 -16.60 14.79 49.73
C THR A 141 -16.83 13.72 48.67
#